data_AF-A0A424HBD2-F1
#
_entry.id   AF-A0A424HBD2-F1
#
_cell.length_a   1.000
_cell.length_b   1.000
_cell.length_c   1.000
_cell.angle_alpha   90.00
_cell.angle_beta   90.00
_cell.angle_gamma   90.00
#
_symmetry.space_group_name_H-M   'P 1'
#
loop_
_entity.id
_entity.type
_entity.pdbx_description
1 polymer ?
#
loop_
_entity_poly.entity_id
_entity_poly.type
_entity_poly.pdbx_seq_one_letter_code
_entity_poly.pdbx_strand_id
1 'polypeptide(L)'
;MKKNKFDLLLILKKLKKNKSLMSLSKLNEEKTRVSAVENTLNEMLKSSDFSENEITSSALMKHTSNYKKLLQERLSVSSNRKNYLDSEISENIQQISRINKQKDKIEQKINLIQKDKIELKDKHSEVTNLNKPNI
;
A
#
# COMPACT_ATOMS: atom_id res chain seq x y z
N MET A 1 29.51 -11.38 -13.00
CA MET A 1 29.45 -12.07 -11.68
C MET A 1 28.11 -12.75 -11.52
N LYS A 2 28.08 -14.04 -11.17
CA LYS A 2 26.81 -14.72 -10.85
C LYS A 2 26.22 -14.08 -9.59
N LYS A 3 24.96 -13.64 -9.63
CA LYS A 3 24.25 -13.11 -8.47
C LYS A 3 24.13 -14.20 -7.42
N ASN A 4 24.53 -13.90 -6.19
CA ASN A 4 24.42 -14.86 -5.10
C ASN A 4 22.94 -14.98 -4.66
N LYS A 5 22.65 -16.01 -3.86
CA LYS A 5 21.28 -16.27 -3.35
C LYS A 5 20.65 -15.05 -2.67
N PHE A 6 21.43 -14.27 -1.92
CA PHE A 6 20.94 -13.10 -1.20
C PHE A 6 20.64 -11.92 -2.14
N ASP A 7 21.44 -11.73 -3.20
CA ASP A 7 21.17 -10.72 -4.23
C ASP A 7 19.82 -10.99 -4.92
N LEU A 8 19.54 -12.27 -5.23
CA LEU A 8 18.26 -12.69 -5.80
C LEU A 8 17.10 -12.44 -4.83
N LEU A 9 17.29 -12.72 -3.54
CA LEU A 9 16.28 -12.45 -2.52
C LEU A 9 15.99 -10.95 -2.39
N LEU A 10 17.01 -10.09 -2.40
CA LEU A 10 16.85 -8.63 -2.36
C LEU A 10 16.08 -8.11 -3.57
N ILE A 11 16.38 -8.60 -4.77
CA ILE A 11 15.64 -8.26 -5.99
C ILE A 11 14.17 -8.67 -5.85
N LEU A 12 13.90 -9.88 -5.36
CA LEU A 12 12.53 -10.36 -5.15
C LEU A 12 11.78 -9.51 -4.11
N LYS A 13 12.44 -9.05 -3.05
CA LYS A 13 11.83 -8.10 -2.08
C LYS A 13 11.53 -6.75 -2.74
N LYS A 14 12.45 -6.23 -3.56
CA LYS A 14 12.24 -4.99 -4.32
C LYS A 14 11.03 -5.09 -5.25
N LEU A 15 10.91 -6.18 -6.01
CA LEU A 15 9.77 -6.41 -6.91
C LEU A 15 8.44 -6.48 -6.14
N LYS A 16 8.40 -7.20 -5.02
CA LYS A 16 7.20 -7.28 -4.17
C LYS A 16 6.81 -5.92 -3.61
N LYS A 17 7.78 -5.13 -3.14
CA LYS A 17 7.54 -3.77 -2.62
C LYS A 17 6.97 -2.87 -3.71
N ASN A 18 7.55 -2.92 -4.91
CA ASN A 18 7.07 -2.12 -6.05
C ASN A 18 5.63 -2.47 -6.42
N LYS A 19 5.25 -3.75 -6.39
CA LYS A 19 3.87 -4.17 -6.63
C LYS A 19 2.90 -3.54 -5.62
N SER A 20 3.22 -3.58 -4.32
CA SER A 20 2.39 -2.96 -3.29
C SER A 20 2.32 -1.43 -3.44
N LEU A 21 3.42 -0.77 -3.81
CA LEU A 21 3.44 0.68 -4.07
C LEU A 21 2.57 1.07 -5.27
N MET A 22 2.63 0.32 -6.36
CA MET A 22 1.75 0.53 -7.52
C MET A 22 0.28 0.35 -7.14
N SER A 23 -0.02 -0.66 -6.30
CA SER A 23 -1.38 -0.86 -5.76
C SER A 23 -1.83 0.36 -4.96
N LEU A 24 -0.99 0.86 -4.05
CA LEU A 24 -1.28 2.05 -3.24
C LEU A 24 -1.56 3.29 -4.08
N SER A 25 -0.79 3.53 -5.16
CA SER A 25 -1.03 4.67 -6.05
C SER A 25 -2.45 4.60 -6.64
N LYS A 26 -2.82 3.43 -7.18
CA LYS A 26 -4.14 3.22 -7.77
C LYS A 26 -5.27 3.36 -6.75
N LEU A 27 -5.10 2.78 -5.56
CA LEU A 27 -6.09 2.84 -4.48
C LEU A 27 -6.27 4.29 -3.99
N ASN A 28 -5.20 5.08 -3.90
CA ASN A 28 -5.30 6.49 -3.52
C ASN A 28 -6.00 7.34 -4.59
N GLU A 29 -5.68 7.14 -5.87
CA GLU A 29 -6.39 7.79 -6.97
C GLU A 29 -7.88 7.45 -6.98
N GLU A 30 -8.22 6.20 -6.69
CA GLU A 30 -9.61 5.77 -6.55
C GLU A 30 -10.28 6.41 -5.33
N LYS A 31 -9.62 6.46 -4.17
CA LYS A 31 -10.13 7.08 -2.95
C LYS A 31 -10.47 8.55 -3.14
N THR A 32 -9.64 9.29 -3.87
CA THR A 32 -9.93 10.68 -4.25
C THR A 32 -11.20 10.77 -5.11
N ARG A 33 -11.34 9.89 -6.10
CA ARG A 33 -12.53 9.84 -6.97
C ARG A 33 -13.80 9.50 -6.21
N VAL A 34 -13.76 8.50 -5.33
CA VAL A 34 -14.88 8.10 -4.46
C VAL A 34 -15.29 9.25 -3.54
N SER A 35 -14.31 9.97 -2.97
CA SER A 35 -14.59 11.14 -2.13
C SER A 35 -15.25 12.28 -2.91
N ALA A 36 -14.83 12.52 -4.15
CA ALA A 36 -15.48 13.50 -5.03
C ALA A 36 -16.93 13.12 -5.33
N VAL A 37 -17.19 11.84 -5.65
CA VAL A 37 -18.55 11.31 -5.86
C VAL A 37 -19.41 11.48 -4.60
N GLU A 38 -18.89 11.13 -3.43
CA GLU A 38 -19.59 11.29 -2.15
C GLU A 38 -19.97 12.76 -1.90
N ASN A 39 -19.07 13.71 -2.18
CA ASN A 39 -19.35 15.14 -2.06
C ASN A 39 -20.47 15.57 -3.01
N THR A 40 -20.38 15.21 -4.29
CA THR A 40 -21.41 15.55 -5.28
C THR A 40 -22.78 14.97 -4.91
N LEU A 41 -22.84 13.72 -4.45
CA LEU A 41 -24.10 13.10 -4.02
C LEU A 41 -24.70 13.81 -2.79
N ASN A 42 -23.86 14.23 -1.85
CA ASN A 42 -24.31 15.00 -0.68
C ASN A 42 -24.82 16.39 -1.08
N GLU A 43 -24.19 17.06 -2.04
CA GLU A 43 -24.66 18.33 -2.59
C GLU A 43 -26.03 18.17 -3.28
N MET A 44 -26.20 17.13 -4.11
CA MET A 44 -27.47 16.81 -4.75
C MET A 44 -28.57 16.49 -3.74
N LEU A 45 -28.21 15.81 -2.64
CA LEU A 45 -29.18 15.50 -1.60
C LEU A 45 -29.67 16.78 -0.90
N LYS A 46 -28.75 17.69 -0.55
CA LYS A 46 -29.08 18.98 0.06
C LYS A 46 -29.88 19.88 -0.89
N SER A 47 -29.57 19.89 -2.18
CA SER A 47 -30.29 20.70 -3.16
C SER A 47 -31.68 20.15 -3.51
N SER A 48 -31.96 18.90 -3.15
CA SER A 48 -33.26 18.26 -3.33
C SER A 48 -34.25 18.53 -2.19
N ASP A 49 -33.84 19.28 -1.16
CA ASP A 49 -34.73 19.70 -0.08
C ASP A 49 -35.74 20.76 -0.54
N PHE A 50 -36.96 20.65 -0.03
CA PHE A 50 -38.00 21.64 -0.28
C PHE A 50 -37.73 22.90 0.53
N SER A 51 -37.99 24.04 -0.08
CA SER A 51 -37.89 25.32 0.62
C SER A 51 -39.00 25.46 1.66
N GLU A 52 -38.72 26.20 2.72
CA GLU A 52 -39.70 26.43 3.79
C GLU A 52 -40.92 27.19 3.20
N ASN A 53 -42.12 26.66 3.43
CA ASN A 53 -43.39 27.15 2.88
C ASN A 53 -43.61 26.91 1.36
N GLU A 54 -42.85 26.02 0.74
CA GLU A 54 -43.07 25.66 -0.67
C GLU A 54 -44.35 24.84 -0.87
N ILE A 55 -45.29 25.36 -1.65
CA ILE A 55 -46.49 24.61 -2.05
C ILE A 55 -46.10 23.64 -3.16
N THR A 56 -45.98 22.36 -2.82
CA THR A 56 -45.61 21.30 -3.75
C THR A 56 -46.74 20.31 -4.00
N SER A 57 -46.83 19.82 -5.24
CA SER A 57 -47.82 18.80 -5.60
C SER A 57 -47.44 17.44 -5.02
N SER A 58 -48.44 16.60 -4.71
CA SER A 58 -48.20 15.23 -4.23
C SER A 58 -47.33 14.41 -5.19
N ALA A 59 -47.47 14.62 -6.51
CA ALA A 59 -46.64 13.97 -7.52
C ALA A 59 -45.17 14.38 -7.38
N LEU A 60 -44.89 15.68 -7.25
CA LEU A 60 -43.53 16.18 -7.06
C LEU A 60 -42.91 15.67 -5.75
N MET A 61 -43.67 15.64 -4.66
CA MET A 61 -43.22 15.07 -3.38
C MET A 61 -42.79 13.60 -3.53
N LYS A 62 -43.59 12.79 -4.24
CA LYS A 62 -43.24 11.38 -4.52
C LYS A 62 -41.97 11.26 -5.37
N HIS A 63 -41.84 12.08 -6.41
CA HIS A 63 -40.65 12.09 -7.25
C HIS A 63 -39.39 12.47 -6.46
N THR A 64 -39.44 13.54 -5.68
CA THR A 64 -38.32 13.97 -4.82
C THR A 64 -37.97 12.91 -3.78
N SER A 65 -38.97 12.28 -3.15
CA SER A 65 -38.73 11.21 -2.19
C SER A 65 -38.01 10.00 -2.82
N ASN A 66 -38.47 9.55 -3.99
CA ASN A 66 -37.83 8.48 -4.74
C ASN A 66 -36.39 8.85 -5.16
N TYR A 67 -36.19 10.08 -5.62
CA TYR A 67 -34.86 10.58 -5.97
C TYR A 67 -33.91 10.61 -4.77
N LYS A 68 -34.36 11.13 -3.62
CA LYS A 68 -33.59 11.12 -2.37
C LYS A 68 -33.21 9.71 -1.93
N LYS A 69 -34.15 8.76 -2.02
CA LYS A 69 -33.87 7.34 -1.73
C LYS A 69 -32.74 6.79 -2.62
N LEU A 70 -32.80 7.05 -3.92
CA LEU A 70 -31.75 6.64 -4.86
C LEU A 70 -30.39 7.28 -4.51
N LEU A 71 -30.35 8.58 -4.17
CA LEU A 71 -29.12 9.24 -3.75
C LEU A 71 -28.53 8.61 -2.49
N GLN A 72 -29.37 8.31 -1.49
CA GLN A 72 -28.96 7.64 -0.26
C GLN A 72 -28.40 6.23 -0.51
N GLU A 73 -29.03 5.46 -1.40
CA GLU A 73 -28.50 4.15 -1.81
C GLU A 73 -27.12 4.27 -2.47
N ARG A 74 -26.93 5.27 -3.34
CA ARG A 74 -25.62 5.54 -3.98
C ARG A 74 -24.57 6.01 -2.98
N LEU A 75 -24.95 6.84 -2.00
CA LEU A 75 -24.07 7.25 -0.89
C LEU A 75 -23.63 6.04 -0.06
N SER A 76 -24.53 5.11 0.24
CA SER A 76 -24.21 3.87 0.95
C SER A 76 -23.17 3.03 0.19
N VAL A 77 -23.34 2.87 -1.13
CA VAL A 77 -22.35 2.17 -1.98
C VAL A 77 -21.00 2.89 -1.96
N SER A 78 -20.98 4.22 -2.07
CA SER A 78 -19.76 5.03 -2.01
C SER A 78 -19.02 4.85 -0.68
N SER A 79 -19.77 4.91 0.44
CA SER A 79 -19.24 4.72 1.79
C SER A 79 -18.65 3.32 1.98
N ASN A 80 -19.35 2.28 1.52
CA ASN A 80 -18.83 0.91 1.55
C ASN A 80 -17.53 0.78 0.74
N ARG A 81 -17.45 1.42 -0.43
CA ARG A 81 -16.23 1.42 -1.24
C ARG A 81 -15.07 2.12 -0.54
N LYS A 82 -15.33 3.23 0.15
CA LYS A 82 -14.33 3.95 0.95
C LYS A 82 -13.75 3.06 2.06
N ASN A 83 -14.61 2.36 2.81
CA ASN A 83 -14.18 1.42 3.86
C ASN A 83 -13.32 0.28 3.29
N TYR A 84 -13.71 -0.25 2.13
CA TYR A 84 -12.91 -1.24 1.41
C TYR A 84 -11.53 -0.68 1.02
N LEU A 85 -11.48 0.52 0.44
CA LEU A 85 -10.23 1.16 0.03
C LEU A 85 -9.31 1.41 1.23
N ASP A 86 -9.85 1.86 2.37
CA ASP A 86 -9.08 2.08 3.58
C ASP A 86 -8.44 0.78 4.11
N SER A 87 -9.19 -0.32 4.03
CA SER A 87 -8.71 -1.66 4.41
C SER A 87 -7.56 -2.11 3.50
N GLU A 88 -7.75 -2.03 2.17
CA GLU A 88 -6.73 -2.40 1.18
C GLU A 88 -5.46 -1.55 1.27
N ILE A 89 -5.61 -0.23 1.50
CA ILE A 89 -4.48 0.67 1.71
C ILE A 89 -3.71 0.26 2.96
N SER A 90 -4.41 -0.01 4.06
CA SER A 90 -3.79 -0.46 5.31
C SER A 90 -3.03 -1.77 5.12
N GLU A 91 -3.62 -2.75 4.43
CA GLU A 91 -2.97 -4.03 4.13
C GLU A 91 -1.71 -3.87 3.28
N ASN A 92 -1.74 -3.04 2.25
CA ASN A 92 -0.56 -2.76 1.42
C ASN A 92 0.56 -2.08 2.23
N ILE A 93 0.23 -1.14 3.13
CA ILE A 93 1.20 -0.51 4.04
C ILE A 93 1.84 -1.56 4.97
N GLN A 94 1.03 -2.44 5.56
CA GLN A 94 1.53 -3.53 6.40
C GLN A 94 2.43 -4.48 5.61
N GLN A 95 2.07 -4.80 4.37
CA GLN A 95 2.88 -5.64 3.50
C GLN A 95 4.24 -5.01 3.20
N ILE A 96 4.27 -3.71 2.90
CA ILE A 96 5.52 -2.95 2.68
C ILE A 96 6.38 -2.99 3.94
N SER A 97 5.80 -2.77 5.12
CA SER A 97 6.51 -2.84 6.40
C SER A 97 7.13 -4.22 6.63
N ARG A 98 6.38 -5.30 6.38
CA ARG A 98 6.89 -6.69 6.46
C ARG A 98 8.04 -6.92 5.48
N ILE A 99 7.94 -6.40 4.25
CA ILE A 99 8.99 -6.52 3.24
C ILE A 99 10.26 -5.78 3.66
N ASN A 100 10.14 -4.56 4.20
CA ASN A 100 11.30 -3.80 4.70
C ASN A 100 12.00 -4.58 5.83
N LYS A 101 11.27 -5.07 6.84
CA LYS A 101 11.84 -5.90 7.91
C LYS A 101 12.57 -7.15 7.39
N GLN A 102 12.03 -7.77 6.35
CA GLN A 102 12.69 -8.93 5.72
C GLN A 102 13.95 -8.53 4.96
N LYS A 103 13.94 -7.37 4.31
CA LYS A 103 15.11 -6.79 3.62
C LYS A 103 16.24 -6.53 4.63
N ASP A 104 15.93 -5.88 5.75
CA ASP A 104 16.93 -5.57 6.79
C ASP A 104 17.58 -6.84 7.34
N LYS A 105 16.79 -7.90 7.59
CA LYS A 105 17.31 -9.21 8.01
C LYS A 105 18.22 -9.86 6.96
N ILE A 106 17.95 -9.66 5.67
CA ILE A 106 18.80 -10.17 4.59
C ILE A 106 20.12 -9.40 4.57
N GLU A 107 20.07 -8.08 4.67
CA GLU A 107 21.27 -7.21 4.69
C GLU A 107 22.16 -7.50 5.90
N GLN A 108 21.58 -7.69 7.09
CA GLN A 108 22.31 -8.13 8.29
C GLN A 108 23.04 -9.46 8.04
N LYS A 109 22.39 -10.45 7.42
CA LYS A 109 23.03 -11.73 7.10
C LYS A 109 24.16 -11.59 6.07
N ILE A 110 23.99 -10.74 5.07
CA ILE A 110 25.05 -10.44 4.10
C ILE A 110 26.27 -9.87 4.82
N ASN A 111 26.07 -8.89 5.71
CA ASN A 111 27.15 -8.25 6.44
C ASN A 111 27.90 -9.22 7.36
N LEU A 112 27.18 -10.11 8.05
CA LEU A 112 27.79 -11.18 8.86
C LEU A 112 28.67 -12.11 8.01
N ILE A 113 28.14 -12.60 6.88
CA ILE A 113 28.91 -13.48 5.97
C ILE A 113 30.15 -12.76 5.41
N GLN A 114 30.05 -11.48 5.10
CA GLN A 114 31.19 -10.69 4.64
C GLN A 114 32.25 -10.55 5.72
N LYS A 115 31.85 -10.30 6.97
CA LYS A 115 32.76 -10.24 8.12
C LYS A 115 33.47 -11.58 8.32
N ASP A 116 32.73 -12.69 8.37
CA ASP A 116 33.30 -14.03 8.53
C ASP A 116 34.29 -14.37 7.40
N LYS A 117 34.00 -13.94 6.17
CA LYS A 117 34.88 -14.16 5.01
C LYS A 117 36.18 -13.35 5.11
N ILE A 118 36.14 -12.15 5.69
CA ILE A 118 37.33 -11.33 5.94
C ILE A 118 38.17 -12.01 7.02
N GLU A 119 37.56 -12.36 8.16
CA GLU A 119 38.27 -13.04 9.27
C GLU A 119 38.91 -14.37 8.83
N LEU A 120 38.23 -15.16 7.99
CA LEU A 120 38.79 -16.39 7.43
C LEU A 120 39.98 -16.13 6.50
N LYS A 121 39.93 -15.06 5.69
CA LYS A 121 41.06 -14.68 4.85
C LYS A 121 42.26 -14.26 5.69
N ASP A 122 42.04 -13.45 6.72
CA ASP A 122 43.09 -12.94 7.59
C ASP A 122 43.82 -14.09 8.30
N LYS A 123 43.05 -15.03 8.90
CA LYS A 123 43.59 -16.27 9.50
C LYS A 123 44.36 -17.13 8.49
N HIS A 124 43.85 -17.27 7.27
CA HIS A 124 44.57 -18.00 6.23
C HIS A 124 45.91 -17.34 5.94
N SER A 125 45.97 -16.03 5.75
CA SER A 125 47.22 -15.30 5.51
C SER A 125 48.22 -15.44 6.67
N GLU A 126 47.77 -15.42 7.93
CA GLU A 126 48.62 -15.65 9.10
C GLU A 126 49.25 -17.06 9.07
N VAL A 127 48.45 -18.10 8.85
CA VAL A 127 48.95 -19.48 8.73
C VAL A 127 49.91 -19.64 7.56
N THR A 128 49.63 -18.99 6.43
CA THR A 128 50.49 -19.08 5.24
C THR A 128 51.84 -18.39 5.48
N ASN A 129 51.87 -17.32 6.28
CA ASN A 129 53.11 -16.63 6.63
C ASN A 129 53.94 -17.39 7.68
N LEU A 130 53.30 -18.09 8.62
CA LEU A 130 53.99 -18.96 9.60
C LEU A 130 54.62 -20.20 8.95
N ASN A 131 54.04 -20.71 7.88
CA ASN A 131 54.53 -21.89 7.16
C ASN A 131 55.54 -21.57 6.04
N LYS A 132 56.00 -20.33 5.91
CA LYS A 132 57.08 -20.00 4.96
C LYS A 132 58.40 -20.60 5.49
N PRO A 133 59.14 -21.38 4.68
CA PRO A 133 60.44 -21.88 5.09
C PRO A 133 61.37 -20.69 5.35
N ASN A 134 62.04 -20.68 6.50
CA ASN A 134 63.13 -19.76 6.77
C ASN A 134 64.26 -20.07 5.78
N ILE A 135 64.44 -19.20 4.80
CA ILE A 135 65.60 -19.16 3.89
C ILE A 135 66.58 -18.15 4.45
#